data_AF-A0AAU9K043-F1
#
_entry.id   AF-A0AAU9K043-F1
#
_cell.length_a   1.000
_cell.length_b   1.000
_cell.length_c   1.000
_cell.angle_alpha   90.00
_cell.angle_beta   90.00
_cell.angle_gamma   90.00
#
_symmetry.space_group_name_H-M   'P 1'
#
loop_
_entity.id
_entity.type
_entity.pdbx_description
1 polymer ?
#
loop_
_entity_poly.entity_id
_entity_poly.type
_entity_poly.pdbx_seq_one_letter_code
_entity_poly.pdbx_strand_id
1 'polypeptide(L)'
;MYSADMIVLLSSQSSNTLTAMDLYSSTEDTPPDDESLGGKNDVHLESFNFTNYGFMAIVSRLLDTGDKYDSVIVPNSTIDMICATESKKSWVQHDIESN
;
A
#
# COMPACT_ATOMS: atom_id res chain seq x y z
N MET A 1 -2.49 -10.05 6.95
CA MET A 1 -1.01 -10.06 7.11
C MET A 1 -0.69 -9.49 8.49
N TYR A 2 0.46 -9.77 9.10
CA TYR A 2 0.78 -9.24 10.43
C TYR A 2 2.16 -8.58 10.41
N SER A 3 2.28 -7.42 11.04
CA SER A 3 3.49 -6.58 11.06
C SER A 3 4.02 -6.26 9.68
N ALA A 4 3.16 -5.75 8.80
CA ALA A 4 3.52 -5.39 7.43
C ALA A 4 3.33 -3.89 7.18
N ASP A 5 4.38 -3.27 6.65
CA ASP A 5 4.39 -1.95 6.01
C ASP A 5 3.78 -2.09 4.60
N MET A 6 2.78 -1.28 4.29
CA MET A 6 1.94 -1.46 3.11
C MET A 6 1.74 -0.17 2.32
N ILE A 7 2.07 -0.24 1.02
CA ILE A 7 1.64 0.74 0.02
C ILE A 7 0.36 0.24 -0.63
N VAL A 8 -0.74 0.98 -0.48
CA VAL A 8 -2.02 0.62 -1.11
C VAL A 8 -2.40 1.63 -2.19
N LEU A 9 -2.76 1.12 -3.37
CA LEU A 9 -3.22 1.92 -4.50
C LEU A 9 -4.72 1.72 -4.72
N LEU A 10 -5.52 2.76 -4.49
CA LEU A 10 -6.95 2.76 -4.74
C LEU A 10 -7.27 3.50 -6.04
N SER A 11 -7.84 2.79 -7.01
CA SER A 11 -8.16 3.34 -8.32
C SER A 11 -9.65 3.59 -8.50
N SER A 12 -10.00 4.69 -9.16
CA SER A 12 -11.36 4.97 -9.61
C SER A 12 -11.33 5.51 -11.03
N GLN A 13 -11.60 4.63 -12.00
CA GLN A 13 -11.61 4.97 -13.42
C GLN A 13 -12.66 6.03 -13.77
N SER A 14 -13.83 6.00 -13.11
CA SER A 14 -14.91 6.97 -13.37
C SER A 14 -14.53 8.40 -13.00
N SER A 15 -13.69 8.58 -11.98
CA SER A 15 -13.18 9.89 -11.56
C SER A 15 -11.79 10.17 -12.11
N ASN A 16 -11.20 9.24 -12.86
CA ASN A 16 -9.82 9.30 -13.31
C ASN A 16 -8.83 9.60 -12.17
N THR A 17 -9.01 8.93 -11.02
CA THR A 17 -8.17 9.14 -9.84
C THR A 17 -7.48 7.86 -9.42
N LEU A 18 -6.23 7.99 -8.97
CA LEU A 18 -5.49 6.98 -8.24
C LEU A 18 -4.99 7.62 -6.94
N THR A 19 -5.16 6.93 -5.82
CA THR A 19 -4.68 7.36 -4.51
C THR A 19 -3.68 6.34 -4.01
N ALA A 20 -2.51 6.80 -3.58
CA ALA A 20 -1.57 6.00 -2.82
C ALA A 20 -1.77 6.26 -1.33
N MET A 21 -1.80 5.19 -0.55
CA MET A 21 -1.99 5.20 0.89
C MET A 21 -0.83 4.46 1.56
N ASP A 22 -0.46 4.97 2.72
CA ASP A 22 0.56 4.41 3.60
C ASP A 22 -0.13 3.80 4.82
N LEU A 23 -0.09 2.48 4.93
CA LEU A 23 -0.82 1.71 5.92
C LEU A 23 0.13 0.76 6.65
N TYR A 24 -0.20 0.47 7.91
CA TYR A 24 0.51 -0.55 8.68
C TYR A 24 -0.44 -1.62 9.21
N SER A 25 -0.17 -2.88 8.86
CA SER A 25 -0.97 -4.02 9.29
C SER A 25 -0.42 -4.58 10.60
N SER A 26 -1.14 -4.34 11.70
CA SER A 26 -0.83 -4.88 13.04
C SER A 26 -1.75 -6.02 13.47
N THR A 27 -2.78 -6.34 12.68
CA THR A 27 -3.77 -7.39 12.91
C THR A 27 -4.22 -7.97 11.57
N GLU A 28 -5.07 -8.99 11.59
CA GLU A 28 -5.68 -9.56 10.37
C GLU A 28 -6.84 -8.72 9.82
N ASP A 29 -7.23 -7.64 10.51
CA ASP A 29 -8.28 -6.73 10.07
C ASP A 29 -7.80 -5.73 8.99
N THR A 30 -8.69 -4.84 8.57
CA THR A 30 -8.35 -3.74 7.66
C THR A 30 -7.21 -2.90 8.28
N PRO A 31 -6.06 -2.76 7.58
CA PRO A 31 -4.94 -2.00 8.13
C PRO A 31 -5.31 -0.51 8.21
N PRO A 32 -5.09 0.14 9.36
CA PRO A 32 -5.30 1.57 9.49
C PRO A 32 -4.20 2.37 8.79
N ASP A 33 -4.47 3.66 8.55
CA ASP A 33 -3.45 4.61 8.09
C ASP A 33 -2.31 4.71 9.11
N ASP A 34 -1.07 4.76 8.64
CA ASP A 34 0.11 4.76 9.53
C ASP A 34 0.12 5.97 10.51
N GLU A 35 -0.30 7.15 10.03
CA GLU A 35 -0.44 8.36 10.84
C GLU A 35 -1.38 8.15 12.05
N SER A 36 -2.40 7.29 11.92
CA SER A 36 -3.34 7.01 13.01
C SER A 36 -2.71 6.22 14.17
N LEU A 37 -1.60 5.54 13.90
CA LEU A 37 -0.79 4.82 14.89
C LEU A 37 0.34 5.69 15.47
N GLY A 38 0.42 6.96 15.03
CA GLY A 38 1.46 7.91 15.42
C GLY A 38 2.70 7.86 14.53
N GLY A 39 2.60 7.21 13.37
CA GLY A 39 3.65 7.22 12.35
C GLY A 39 3.55 8.42 11.40
N LYS A 40 4.09 8.30 10.19
CA LYS A 40 4.13 9.37 9.18
C LYS A 40 3.95 8.80 7.78
N ASN A 41 3.00 9.37 7.03
CA ASN A 41 2.86 9.06 5.62
C ASN A 41 4.10 9.47 4.82
N ASP A 42 4.88 8.49 4.35
CA ASP A 42 6.09 8.69 3.56
C ASP A 42 5.92 8.31 2.08
N VAL A 43 4.72 7.84 1.71
CA VAL A 43 4.40 7.37 0.37
C VAL A 43 3.88 8.51 -0.50
N HIS A 44 4.47 8.67 -1.67
CA HIS A 44 4.08 9.69 -2.64
C HIS A 44 3.74 9.08 -3.99
N LEU A 45 2.57 9.44 -4.53
CA LEU A 45 2.19 9.12 -5.90
C LEU A 45 2.79 10.17 -6.85
N GLU A 46 3.85 9.80 -7.57
CA GLU A 46 4.54 10.70 -8.49
C GLU A 46 3.76 10.88 -9.80
N SER A 47 3.26 9.77 -10.35
CA SER A 47 2.44 9.80 -11.55
C SER A 47 1.65 8.51 -11.70
N PHE A 48 0.59 8.57 -12.50
CA PHE A 48 -0.16 7.38 -12.91
C PHE A 48 -0.74 7.54 -14.31
N ASN A 49 -1.04 6.41 -14.93
CA ASN A 49 -1.79 6.36 -16.18
C ASN A 49 -2.69 5.14 -16.21
N PHE A 50 -3.95 5.32 -16.61
CA PHE A 50 -4.84 4.21 -16.89
C PHE A 50 -4.52 3.62 -18.27
N THR A 51 -4.60 2.30 -18.36
CA THR A 51 -4.35 1.53 -19.58
C THR A 51 -5.54 0.60 -19.84
N ASN A 52 -5.57 -0.03 -21.01
CA ASN A 52 -6.60 -1.01 -21.33
C ASN A 52 -6.56 -2.28 -20.44
N TYR A 53 -5.48 -2.46 -19.67
CA TYR A 53 -5.25 -3.65 -18.83
C TYR A 53 -5.24 -3.35 -17.33
N GLY A 54 -5.50 -2.10 -16.92
CA GLY A 54 -5.38 -1.66 -15.53
C GLY A 54 -4.78 -0.27 -15.42
N PHE A 55 -3.87 -0.04 -14.48
CA PHE A 55 -3.14 1.22 -14.35
C PHE A 55 -1.65 0.97 -14.14
N MET A 56 -0.85 1.95 -14.50
CA MET A 56 0.56 2.05 -14.11
C MET A 56 0.69 3.21 -13.14
N ALA A 57 1.44 3.02 -12.06
CA ALA A 57 1.73 4.03 -11.07
C ALA A 57 3.24 4.09 -10.82
N ILE A 58 3.77 5.30 -10.69
CA ILE A 58 5.09 5.55 -10.15
C ILE A 58 4.89 6.12 -8.75
N VAL A 59 5.43 5.41 -7.76
CA VAL A 59 5.42 5.83 -6.36
C VAL A 59 6.85 6.04 -5.87
N SER A 60 7.02 6.95 -4.93
CA SER A 60 8.26 7.14 -4.19
C SER A 60 7.99 7.03 -2.69
N ARG A 61 9.02 6.63 -1.94
CA ARG A 61 9.03 6.61 -0.47
C ARG A 61 10.47 6.74 0.02
N LEU A 62 10.67 7.04 1.30
CA LEU A 62 12.01 7.07 1.88
C LEU A 62 12.52 5.64 2.12
N LEU A 63 13.84 5.47 2.08
CA LEU A 63 14.47 4.19 2.41
C LEU A 63 14.49 3.94 3.93
N ASP A 64 14.52 5.01 4.71
CA ASP A 64 14.48 5.01 6.17
C ASP A 64 13.78 6.29 6.62
N THR A 65 12.60 6.15 7.24
CA THR A 65 11.79 7.26 7.75
C THR A 65 12.10 7.59 9.20
N GLY A 66 12.80 6.70 9.91
CA GLY A 66 12.89 6.68 11.37
C GLY A 66 11.57 6.33 12.07
N ASP A 67 10.55 5.90 11.32
CA ASP A 67 9.30 5.38 11.84
C ASP A 67 9.47 3.91 12.30
N LYS A 68 8.78 3.53 13.36
CA LYS A 68 8.79 2.15 13.86
C LYS A 68 7.81 1.23 13.12
N TYR A 69 6.87 1.80 12.37
CA TYR A 69 5.90 1.04 11.58
C TYR A 69 6.43 0.73 10.17
N ASP A 70 7.44 1.48 9.72
CA ASP A 70 8.06 1.29 8.42
C ASP A 70 9.20 0.27 8.44
N SER A 71 9.32 -0.45 7.33
CA SER A 71 10.46 -1.31 7.09
C SER A 71 11.61 -0.53 6.45
N VAL A 72 12.76 -0.51 7.11
CA VAL A 72 13.98 0.12 6.57
C VAL A 72 14.50 -0.66 5.36
N ILE A 73 14.57 0.01 4.21
CA ILE A 73 15.11 -0.54 2.97
C ILE A 73 16.61 -0.20 2.89
N VAL A 74 17.46 -1.17 3.23
CA VAL A 74 18.91 -0.98 3.19
C VAL A 74 19.45 -1.24 1.77
N PRO A 75 20.27 -0.34 1.20
CA PRO A 75 20.90 -0.60 -0.10
C PRO A 75 21.68 -1.92 -0.11
N ASN A 76 21.52 -2.70 -1.18
CA ASN A 76 22.11 -4.03 -1.36
C ASN A 76 21.59 -5.13 -0.40
N SER A 77 20.52 -4.86 0.35
CA SER A 77 19.79 -5.91 1.07
C SER A 77 18.76 -6.60 0.17
N THR A 78 18.30 -7.77 0.61
CA THR A 78 17.13 -8.42 0.04
C THR A 78 15.90 -7.90 0.77
N ILE A 79 14.86 -7.55 0.01
CA ILE A 79 13.55 -7.21 0.53
C ILE A 79 12.55 -8.27 0.11
N ASP A 80 11.70 -8.69 1.04
CA ASP A 80 10.56 -9.55 0.74
C ASP A 80 9.37 -8.65 0.38
N MET A 81 8.86 -8.80 -0.85
CA MET A 81 7.69 -8.08 -1.31
C MET A 81 6.49 -9.01 -1.38
N ILE A 82 5.41 -8.61 -0.73
CA ILE A 82 4.11 -9.28 -0.81
C ILE A 82 3.18 -8.38 -1.62
N CYS A 83 2.45 -8.96 -2.57
CA CYS A 83 1.47 -8.24 -3.36
C CYS A 83 0.10 -8.91 -3.30
N ALA A 84 -0.94 -8.08 -3.33
CA ALA A 84 -2.32 -8.49 -3.40
C ALA A 84 -3.09 -7.52 -4.30
N THR A 85 -4.13 -8.00 -4.98
CA THR A 85 -5.00 -7.19 -5.83
C THR A 85 -6.45 -7.59 -5.61
N GLU A 86 -7.37 -6.63 -5.71
CA GLU A 86 -8.81 -6.86 -5.66
C GLU A 86 -9.54 -5.91 -6.62
N SER A 87 -10.60 -6.42 -7.23
CA SER A 87 -11.50 -5.73 -8.15
C SER A 87 -12.71 -5.09 -7.48
N LYS A 88 -13.11 -5.58 -6.30
CA LYS A 88 -14.17 -5.03 -5.46
C LYS A 88 -13.72 -3.74 -4.78
N LYS A 89 -14.61 -2.74 -4.74
CA LYS A 89 -14.41 -1.46 -4.04
C LYS A 89 -14.66 -1.58 -2.53
N SER A 90 -14.21 -2.65 -1.91
CA SER A 90 -14.36 -2.91 -0.47
C SER A 90 -13.15 -3.67 0.03
N TRP A 91 -12.71 -3.35 1.24
CA TRP A 91 -11.71 -4.16 1.93
C TRP A 91 -12.24 -5.58 2.11
N VAL A 92 -11.48 -6.53 1.57
CA VAL A 92 -11.74 -7.96 1.71
C VAL A 92 -10.42 -8.62 2.09
N GLN A 93 -10.52 -9.62 2.94
CA GLN A 93 -9.38 -10.44 3.29
C GLN A 93 -9.01 -11.31 2.08
N HIS A 94 -7.76 -11.21 1.60
CA HIS A 94 -7.34 -11.83 0.33
C HIS A 94 -7.06 -13.34 0.44
N ASP A 95 -6.94 -13.89 1.64
CA ASP A 95 -6.65 -15.30 1.92
C ASP A 95 -7.89 -16.12 2.35
N ILE A 96 -9.06 -15.50 2.41
CA ILE A 96 -10.34 -16.20 2.64
C ILE A 96 -11.12 -16.21 1.33
N GLU A 97 -11.38 -17.41 0.79
CA GLU A 97 -12.28 -17.57 -0.35
C GLU A 97 -13.64 -16.94 -0.01
N SER A 98 -14.05 -15.94 -0.79
CA SER A 98 -15.39 -15.38 -0.69
C SER A 98 -16.40 -16.44 -1.14
N ASN A 99 -17.14 -17.05 -0.20
CA ASN A 99 -18.30 -17.90 -0.51
C ASN A 99 -19.41 -17.13 -1.23
#